data_AF-A0A952WCY5-F1
#
_entry.id   AF-A0A952WCY5-F1
#
_cell.length_a   1.000
_cell.length_b   1.000
_cell.length_c   1.000
_cell.angle_alpha   90.00
_cell.angle_beta   90.00
_cell.angle_gamma   90.00
#
_symmetry.space_group_name_H-M   'P 1'
#
loop_
_entity.id
_entity.type
_entity.pdbx_description
1 polymer ?
#
loop_
_entity_poly.entity_id
_entity_poly.type
_entity_poly.pdbx_seq_one_letter_code
_entity_poly.pdbx_strand_id
1 'polypeptide(L)'
;MRRGPMCCFGVLCAAGAAVSARADLTVVAQFNTTASVGLAFDHSTGEVWSYPDAGAVIRRYSAAGVLLGSVPRPGEAANDADVEVTDGPLTLAGVLLPDATLLFINGESGTADIYAIDKQSGAVVATLVTAFGASHVVGGAHHRQRGTIFLIQDAVPAGTSNDNLVAEINPATGAVIQSWYTTVALPGFTVDFGDIEVAGNGNLLIVSSDETSVGEFTPTGTFVALRALPAGVSSLCGIGVDRAACEWWVIETNGQVARLGGLSGEAVCGSCYPNCDGSTGTPLLTANDFQCFLNKFAAGATYANCDGSTGTPSLTANDFQCFLNKFAAGCS
;
A
#
# COMPACT_ATOMS: atom_id res chain seq x y z
N MET A 1 -67.17 29.47 6.53
CA MET A 1 -66.61 28.81 7.73
C MET A 1 -65.50 27.86 7.29
N ARG A 2 -64.42 27.81 8.07
CA ARG A 2 -63.07 27.28 7.78
C ARG A 2 -62.99 25.77 7.47
N ARG A 3 -61.99 25.41 6.63
CA ARG A 3 -61.01 24.28 6.64
C ARG A 3 -60.58 24.08 5.16
N GLY A 4 -59.41 24.44 4.67
CA GLY A 4 -58.03 24.10 5.08
C GLY A 4 -57.47 23.08 4.05
N PRO A 5 -56.53 23.43 3.15
CA PRO A 5 -56.04 22.49 2.15
C PRO A 5 -55.03 21.49 2.75
N MET A 6 -55.20 20.20 2.39
CA MET A 6 -54.27 19.12 2.75
C MET A 6 -52.88 19.39 2.17
N CYS A 7 -51.91 19.45 3.08
CA CYS A 7 -50.49 19.49 2.77
C CYS A 7 -50.07 18.09 2.29
N CYS A 8 -49.76 17.94 1.00
CA CYS A 8 -49.11 16.73 0.49
C CYS A 8 -47.63 16.83 0.85
N PHE A 9 -47.18 16.05 1.83
CA PHE A 9 -45.77 15.96 2.21
C PHE A 9 -44.98 15.38 1.02
N GLY A 10 -44.20 16.23 0.36
CA GLY A 10 -43.18 15.81 -0.57
C GLY A 10 -42.13 14.99 0.19
N VAL A 11 -42.05 13.70 -0.11
CA VAL A 11 -40.90 12.88 0.23
C VAL A 11 -39.73 13.42 -0.59
N LEU A 12 -38.86 14.21 0.03
CA LEU A 12 -37.51 14.41 -0.49
C LEU A 12 -36.81 13.04 -0.44
N CYS A 13 -36.69 12.37 -1.59
CA CYS A 13 -35.65 11.36 -1.76
C CYS A 13 -34.31 12.08 -1.55
N ALA A 14 -33.62 11.75 -0.46
CA ALA A 14 -32.20 12.04 -0.33
C ALA A 14 -31.50 11.33 -1.49
N ALA A 15 -30.92 12.10 -2.41
CA ALA A 15 -30.02 11.56 -3.41
C ALA A 15 -28.84 10.94 -2.66
N GLY A 16 -28.77 9.61 -2.64
CA GLY A 16 -27.58 8.89 -2.20
C GLY A 16 -26.40 9.39 -3.02
N ALA A 17 -25.29 9.70 -2.35
CA ALA A 17 -24.05 10.01 -3.02
C ALA A 17 -23.74 8.87 -4.00
N ALA A 18 -23.73 9.18 -5.30
CA ALA A 18 -23.36 8.23 -6.32
C ALA A 18 -21.90 7.86 -6.09
N VAL A 19 -21.65 6.62 -5.66
CA VAL A 19 -20.31 6.02 -5.73
C VAL A 19 -19.94 6.04 -7.20
N SER A 20 -18.95 6.85 -7.57
CA SER A 20 -18.47 6.94 -8.94
C SER A 20 -17.92 5.56 -9.32
N ALA A 21 -18.52 4.92 -10.32
CA ALA A 21 -18.03 3.67 -10.87
C ALA A 21 -16.61 3.91 -11.41
N ARG A 22 -15.61 3.31 -10.77
CA ARG A 22 -14.21 3.32 -11.22
C ARG A 22 -14.05 2.38 -12.41
N ALA A 23 -13.00 2.59 -13.22
CA ALA A 23 -12.67 1.67 -14.31
C ALA A 23 -12.53 0.23 -13.79
N ASP A 24 -13.05 -0.73 -14.56
CA ASP A 24 -12.98 -2.15 -14.23
C ASP A 24 -11.53 -2.62 -14.28
N LEU A 25 -11.09 -3.30 -13.21
CA LEU A 25 -9.82 -4.01 -13.20
C LEU A 25 -9.86 -5.12 -14.26
N THR A 26 -8.72 -5.37 -14.90
CA THR A 26 -8.60 -6.44 -15.90
C THR A 26 -7.43 -7.35 -15.57
N VAL A 27 -7.60 -8.66 -15.75
CA VAL A 27 -6.50 -9.61 -15.59
C VAL A 27 -5.56 -9.49 -16.79
N VAL A 28 -4.31 -9.13 -16.54
CA VAL A 28 -3.25 -9.03 -17.55
C VAL A 28 -2.50 -10.36 -17.67
N ALA A 29 -2.15 -10.96 -16.54
CA ALA A 29 -1.47 -12.25 -16.48
C ALA A 29 -1.76 -12.93 -15.13
N GLN A 30 -1.62 -14.26 -15.10
CA GLN A 30 -1.74 -15.05 -13.87
C GLN A 30 -0.72 -16.18 -13.86
N PHE A 31 -0.28 -16.57 -12.68
CA PHE A 31 0.48 -17.80 -12.44
C PHE A 31 0.18 -18.36 -11.05
N ASN A 32 0.48 -19.64 -10.85
CA ASN A 32 0.26 -20.28 -9.55
C ASN A 32 1.58 -20.42 -8.79
N THR A 33 1.51 -20.20 -7.48
CA THR A 33 2.58 -20.46 -6.53
C THR A 33 2.13 -21.52 -5.51
N THR A 34 2.36 -21.28 -4.23
CA THR A 34 1.79 -22.05 -3.11
C THR A 34 0.92 -21.14 -2.27
N ALA A 35 0.00 -21.72 -1.49
CA ALA A 35 -0.77 -20.97 -0.50
C ALA A 35 0.11 -20.00 0.29
N SER A 36 -0.32 -18.74 0.35
CA SER A 36 0.47 -17.60 0.80
C SER A 36 -0.40 -16.64 1.60
N VAL A 37 0.25 -15.76 2.36
CA VAL A 37 -0.40 -14.75 3.21
C VAL A 37 0.15 -13.33 2.99
N GLY A 38 1.09 -13.16 2.05
CA GLY A 38 1.62 -11.85 1.69
C GLY A 38 2.29 -11.85 0.33
N LEU A 39 2.29 -10.68 -0.32
CA LEU A 39 2.94 -10.45 -1.62
C LEU A 39 3.49 -9.03 -1.68
N ALA A 40 4.74 -8.90 -2.15
CA ALA A 40 5.34 -7.62 -2.49
C ALA A 40 5.75 -7.58 -3.96
N PHE A 41 5.61 -6.42 -4.59
CA PHE A 41 6.20 -6.17 -5.90
C PHE A 41 7.50 -5.39 -5.77
N ASP A 42 8.59 -5.90 -6.35
CA ASP A 42 9.88 -5.24 -6.35
C ASP A 42 10.04 -4.35 -7.58
N HIS A 43 9.75 -3.05 -7.44
CA HIS A 43 9.82 -2.07 -8.54
C HIS A 43 11.23 -1.92 -9.13
N SER A 44 12.27 -2.32 -8.40
CA SER A 44 13.66 -2.21 -8.88
C SER A 44 14.04 -3.32 -9.87
N THR A 45 13.40 -4.49 -9.77
CA THR A 45 13.73 -5.67 -10.58
C THR A 45 12.56 -6.17 -11.42
N GLY A 46 11.33 -5.76 -11.12
CA GLY A 46 10.10 -6.32 -11.70
C GLY A 46 9.82 -7.75 -11.20
N GLU A 47 10.37 -8.14 -10.06
CA GLU A 47 10.17 -9.44 -9.43
C GLU A 47 9.04 -9.38 -8.39
N VAL A 48 8.46 -10.53 -8.08
CA VAL A 48 7.41 -10.67 -7.08
C VAL A 48 7.97 -11.47 -5.90
N TRP A 49 7.82 -10.95 -4.70
CA TRP A 49 8.09 -11.68 -3.47
C TRP A 49 6.78 -12.19 -2.89
N SER A 50 6.77 -13.42 -2.39
CA SER A 50 5.61 -13.95 -1.66
C SER A 50 6.04 -14.74 -0.44
N TYR A 51 5.19 -14.71 0.57
CA TYR A 51 5.39 -15.50 1.78
C TYR A 51 4.35 -16.62 1.87
N PRO A 52 4.78 -17.90 1.74
CA PRO A 52 3.90 -19.03 1.95
C PRO A 52 3.37 -19.07 3.38
N ASP A 53 2.12 -19.48 3.56
CA ASP A 53 1.45 -19.63 4.87
C ASP A 53 2.31 -20.47 5.84
N ALA A 54 2.68 -19.88 6.99
CA ALA A 54 3.59 -20.44 8.00
C ALA A 54 4.92 -20.96 7.43
N GLY A 55 5.35 -20.44 6.29
CA GLY A 55 6.54 -20.87 5.57
C GLY A 55 7.84 -20.58 6.32
N ALA A 56 8.87 -21.37 6.03
CA ALA A 56 10.23 -21.14 6.54
C ALA A 56 11.05 -20.16 5.67
N VAL A 57 10.55 -19.82 4.49
CA VAL A 57 11.26 -19.00 3.50
C VAL A 57 10.32 -18.02 2.83
N ILE A 58 10.84 -16.87 2.45
CA ILE A 58 10.20 -15.91 1.56
C ILE A 58 10.68 -16.21 0.14
N ARG A 59 9.76 -16.35 -0.80
CA ARG A 59 10.06 -16.80 -2.17
C ARG A 59 10.06 -15.62 -3.14
N ARG A 60 10.91 -15.73 -4.16
CA ARG A 60 11.04 -14.72 -5.20
C ARG A 60 10.73 -15.32 -6.56
N TYR A 61 9.86 -14.66 -7.31
CA TYR A 61 9.38 -15.08 -8.61
C TYR A 61 9.69 -14.00 -9.65
N SER A 62 9.90 -14.41 -10.90
CA SER A 62 9.86 -13.49 -12.02
C SER A 62 8.43 -13.02 -12.28
N ALA A 63 8.26 -11.93 -13.04
CA ALA A 63 6.94 -11.49 -13.52
C ALA A 63 6.15 -12.56 -14.31
N ALA A 64 6.84 -13.59 -14.83
CA ALA A 64 6.23 -14.72 -15.54
C ALA A 64 5.93 -15.93 -14.63
N GLY A 65 6.16 -15.83 -13.32
CA GLY A 65 5.88 -16.89 -12.34
C GLY A 65 6.97 -17.94 -12.18
N VAL A 66 8.17 -17.70 -12.69
CA VAL A 66 9.30 -18.63 -12.50
C VAL A 66 9.91 -18.39 -11.11
N LEU A 67 10.01 -19.43 -10.28
CA LEU A 67 10.72 -19.33 -8.99
C LEU A 67 12.21 -19.08 -9.22
N LEU A 68 12.69 -17.91 -8.80
CA LEU A 68 14.07 -17.45 -8.96
C LEU A 68 14.95 -17.75 -7.74
N GLY A 69 14.34 -17.91 -6.56
CA GLY A 69 15.05 -18.18 -5.32
C GLY A 69 14.19 -17.93 -4.10
N SER A 70 14.83 -17.97 -2.94
CA SER A 70 14.18 -17.70 -1.65
C SER A 70 15.22 -17.29 -0.60
N VAL A 71 14.77 -16.55 0.39
CA VAL A 71 15.55 -16.22 1.60
C VAL A 71 14.86 -16.79 2.84
N PRO A 72 15.60 -17.14 3.91
CA PRO A 72 15.00 -17.56 5.17
C PRO A 72 14.11 -16.45 5.75
N ARG A 73 12.97 -16.84 6.33
CA ARG A 73 12.10 -15.94 7.10
C ARG A 73 12.72 -15.67 8.49
N PRO A 74 12.82 -14.41 8.95
CA PRO A 74 13.24 -14.06 10.30
C PRO A 74 12.07 -14.11 11.31
N GLY A 75 12.39 -14.36 12.59
CA GLY A 75 11.38 -14.49 13.66
C GLY A 75 10.79 -15.90 13.78
N GLU A 76 9.53 -16.00 14.18
CA GLU A 76 8.77 -17.25 14.24
C GLU A 76 7.95 -17.54 12.98
N ALA A 77 7.43 -18.77 12.85
CA ALA A 77 6.47 -19.09 11.79
C ALA A 77 5.17 -18.32 12.05
N ALA A 78 4.61 -17.74 11.00
CA ALA A 78 3.45 -16.86 11.10
C ALA A 78 2.50 -17.12 9.93
N ASN A 79 1.20 -17.04 10.18
CA ASN A 79 0.19 -16.91 9.13
C ASN A 79 -0.50 -15.54 9.17
N ASP A 80 -0.35 -14.81 10.27
CA ASP A 80 -0.55 -13.36 10.33
C ASP A 80 0.78 -12.66 10.02
N ALA A 81 1.09 -12.55 8.73
CA ALA A 81 2.34 -11.95 8.29
C ALA A 81 2.27 -11.45 6.86
N ASP A 82 3.16 -10.52 6.54
CA ASP A 82 3.25 -9.92 5.22
C ASP A 82 4.70 -9.69 4.78
N VAL A 83 4.88 -9.45 3.49
CA VAL A 83 6.14 -9.04 2.87
C VAL A 83 5.93 -7.75 2.11
N GLU A 84 6.88 -6.84 2.27
CA GLU A 84 6.82 -5.52 1.65
C GLU A 84 8.15 -5.19 1.00
N VAL A 85 8.15 -4.45 -0.11
CA VAL A 85 9.36 -3.88 -0.72
C VAL A 85 9.26 -2.37 -0.69
N THR A 86 10.13 -1.73 0.09
CA THR A 86 10.05 -0.29 0.32
C THR A 86 10.14 0.51 -0.98
N ASP A 87 9.16 1.37 -1.25
CA ASP A 87 9.26 2.42 -2.27
C ASP A 87 10.03 3.63 -1.72
N GLY A 88 11.30 3.72 -2.04
CA GLY A 88 12.24 4.74 -1.58
C GLY A 88 12.96 4.38 -0.27
N PRO A 89 14.00 5.15 0.10
CA PRO A 89 14.75 4.95 1.34
C PRO A 89 13.88 5.12 2.59
N LEU A 90 14.17 4.32 3.61
CA LEU A 90 13.45 4.30 4.89
C LEU A 90 14.45 4.25 6.04
N THR A 91 14.22 4.98 7.13
CA THR A 91 14.98 4.77 8.38
C THR A 91 14.18 3.90 9.33
N LEU A 92 14.61 2.65 9.50
CA LEU A 92 13.94 1.66 10.35
C LEU A 92 14.76 1.45 11.64
N ALA A 93 14.18 1.74 12.80
CA ALA A 93 14.85 1.63 14.10
C ALA A 93 16.24 2.33 14.15
N GLY A 94 16.37 3.46 13.46
CA GLY A 94 17.63 4.22 13.35
C GLY A 94 18.63 3.70 12.30
N VAL A 95 18.31 2.62 11.58
CA VAL A 95 19.10 2.12 10.46
C VAL A 95 18.55 2.69 9.15
N LEU A 96 19.40 3.37 8.38
CA LEU A 96 19.03 3.84 7.04
C LEU A 96 19.04 2.65 6.06
N LEU A 97 17.88 2.35 5.51
CA LEU A 97 17.65 1.33 4.50
C LEU A 97 17.61 1.99 3.11
N PRO A 98 18.24 1.39 2.09
CA PRO A 98 18.11 1.87 0.72
C PRO A 98 16.69 1.65 0.18
N ASP A 99 16.41 2.27 -0.97
CA ASP A 99 15.23 1.92 -1.78
C ASP A 99 15.20 0.42 -2.11
N ALA A 100 14.01 -0.11 -2.33
CA ALA A 100 13.74 -1.50 -2.63
C ALA A 100 14.35 -2.45 -1.58
N THR A 101 14.26 -2.12 -0.30
CA THR A 101 14.58 -3.05 0.78
C THR A 101 13.41 -4.00 1.02
N LEU A 102 13.69 -5.29 1.16
CA LEU A 102 12.67 -6.28 1.52
C LEU A 102 12.39 -6.21 3.02
N LEU A 103 11.13 -6.06 3.39
CA LEU A 103 10.62 -6.13 4.74
C LEU A 103 9.82 -7.43 4.91
N PHE A 104 9.94 -8.04 6.08
CA PHE A 104 9.03 -9.06 6.56
C PHE A 104 8.33 -8.54 7.81
N ILE A 105 7.01 -8.58 7.80
CA ILE A 105 6.16 -8.08 8.87
C ILE A 105 5.54 -9.31 9.53
N ASN A 106 5.93 -9.58 10.77
CA ASN A 106 5.41 -10.71 11.53
C ASN A 106 4.38 -10.18 12.54
N GLY A 107 3.11 -10.52 12.34
CA GLY A 107 1.99 -10.12 13.18
C GLY A 107 1.46 -11.19 14.13
N GLU A 108 2.10 -12.37 14.18
CA GLU A 108 1.57 -13.59 14.81
C GLU A 108 1.46 -13.52 16.34
N SER A 109 2.46 -12.97 17.02
CA SER A 109 2.51 -12.96 18.49
C SER A 109 2.56 -11.57 19.07
N GLY A 110 1.44 -11.12 19.65
CA GLY A 110 1.34 -9.83 20.31
C GLY A 110 1.46 -8.69 19.30
N THR A 111 2.41 -7.78 19.52
CA THR A 111 2.67 -6.67 18.60
C THR A 111 3.46 -7.13 17.38
N ALA A 112 3.26 -6.48 16.24
CA ALA A 112 3.99 -6.81 15.03
C ALA A 112 5.48 -6.42 15.12
N ASP A 113 6.33 -7.31 14.60
CA ASP A 113 7.74 -7.08 14.37
C ASP A 113 8.01 -6.86 12.88
N ILE A 114 8.78 -5.83 12.54
CA ILE A 114 9.20 -5.54 11.17
C ILE A 114 10.69 -5.81 11.03
N TYR A 115 11.04 -6.72 10.13
CA TYR A 115 12.41 -7.11 9.83
C TYR A 115 12.79 -6.59 8.45
N ALA A 116 13.84 -5.77 8.36
CA ALA A 116 14.49 -5.49 7.09
C ALA A 116 15.48 -6.60 6.76
N ILE A 117 15.43 -7.13 5.54
CA ILE A 117 16.16 -8.34 5.14
C ILE A 117 17.01 -8.06 3.91
N ASP A 118 18.25 -8.53 3.92
CA ASP A 118 19.09 -8.60 2.73
C ASP A 118 18.52 -9.63 1.73
N LYS A 119 18.13 -9.17 0.53
CA LYS A 119 17.45 -9.98 -0.50
C LYS A 119 18.27 -11.17 -1.02
N GLN A 120 19.59 -11.19 -0.78
CA GLN A 120 20.47 -12.24 -1.31
C GLN A 120 20.75 -13.33 -0.27
N SER A 121 21.06 -12.93 0.95
CA SER A 121 21.47 -13.82 2.04
C SER A 121 20.34 -14.16 3.01
N GLY A 122 19.30 -13.32 3.09
CA GLY A 122 18.28 -13.39 4.13
C GLY A 122 18.74 -12.89 5.50
N ALA A 123 19.90 -12.24 5.58
CA ALA A 123 20.37 -11.66 6.83
C ALA A 123 19.46 -10.49 7.26
N VAL A 124 19.11 -10.44 8.54
CA VAL A 124 18.38 -9.32 9.12
C VAL A 124 19.30 -8.11 9.22
N VAL A 125 18.92 -7.03 8.55
CA VAL A 125 19.63 -5.74 8.51
C VAL A 125 19.17 -4.82 9.65
N ALA A 126 17.87 -4.82 9.93
CA ALA A 126 17.27 -4.06 11.01
C ALA A 126 16.00 -4.77 11.53
N THR A 127 15.66 -4.51 12.78
CA THR A 127 14.42 -5.00 13.40
C THR A 127 13.75 -3.85 14.11
N LEU A 128 12.45 -3.70 13.91
CA LEU A 128 11.59 -2.78 14.63
C LEU A 128 10.45 -3.55 15.29
N VAL A 129 10.41 -3.54 16.62
CA VAL A 129 9.23 -3.98 17.37
C VAL A 129 8.25 -2.80 17.40
N THR A 130 7.01 -3.01 16.98
CA THR A 130 6.00 -1.95 16.95
C THR A 130 5.18 -1.90 18.24
N ALA A 131 4.45 -0.81 18.44
CA ALA A 131 3.45 -0.66 19.50
C ALA A 131 2.04 -1.06 19.02
N PHE A 132 1.94 -1.70 17.85
CA PHE A 132 0.70 -2.09 17.19
C PHE A 132 0.69 -3.60 16.95
N GLY A 133 -0.49 -4.21 16.89
CA GLY A 133 -0.62 -5.66 16.79
C GLY A 133 -1.21 -6.28 18.04
N ALA A 134 -2.00 -7.33 17.83
CA ALA A 134 -2.52 -8.20 18.87
C ALA A 134 -2.65 -9.64 18.37
N SER A 135 -1.59 -10.19 17.76
CA SER A 135 -1.55 -11.51 17.14
C SER A 135 -2.37 -11.65 15.85
N HIS A 136 -2.47 -10.59 15.05
CA HIS A 136 -3.47 -10.47 13.98
C HIS A 136 -3.06 -9.49 12.87
N VAL A 137 -1.79 -9.09 12.77
CA VAL A 137 -1.36 -8.14 11.70
C VAL A 137 -1.06 -8.92 10.43
N VAL A 138 -1.87 -8.69 9.39
CA VAL A 138 -1.86 -9.46 8.14
C VAL A 138 -1.26 -8.72 6.95
N GLY A 139 -0.99 -7.42 7.08
CA GLY A 139 -0.46 -6.61 5.97
C GLY A 139 0.34 -5.40 6.43
N GLY A 140 1.24 -4.90 5.58
CA GLY A 140 1.83 -3.59 5.81
C GLY A 140 2.58 -2.96 4.64
N ALA A 141 2.53 -1.63 4.57
CA ALA A 141 3.02 -0.86 3.44
C ALA A 141 3.94 0.29 3.85
N HIS A 142 5.02 0.52 3.10
CA HIS A 142 5.85 1.71 3.26
C HIS A 142 5.24 2.92 2.53
N HIS A 143 4.87 3.96 3.28
CA HIS A 143 4.37 5.21 2.72
C HIS A 143 5.48 6.25 2.53
N ARG A 144 6.17 6.17 1.39
CA ARG A 144 7.28 7.07 1.01
C ARG A 144 7.06 8.56 1.32
N GLN A 145 5.93 9.11 0.88
CA GLN A 145 5.65 10.55 1.01
C GLN A 145 5.49 11.01 2.46
N ARG A 146 5.12 10.09 3.36
CA ARG A 146 4.93 10.33 4.80
C ARG A 146 6.15 9.87 5.60
N GLY A 147 6.98 8.99 5.04
CA GLY A 147 8.10 8.38 5.73
C GLY A 147 7.65 7.50 6.89
N THR A 148 6.52 6.82 6.72
CA THR A 148 5.88 5.98 7.76
C THR A 148 5.52 4.62 7.18
N ILE A 149 5.16 3.68 8.06
CA ILE A 149 4.66 2.36 7.66
C ILE A 149 3.19 2.25 8.09
N PHE A 150 2.33 1.74 7.22
CA PHE A 150 0.97 1.36 7.61
C PHE A 150 0.91 -0.13 7.88
N LEU A 151 0.20 -0.53 8.93
CA LEU A 151 -0.09 -1.91 9.27
C LEU A 151 -1.60 -2.11 9.34
N ILE A 152 -2.07 -3.30 8.99
CA ILE A 152 -3.49 -3.67 9.09
C ILE A 152 -3.67 -4.96 9.88
N GLN A 153 -4.65 -4.95 10.79
CA GLN A 153 -5.12 -6.15 11.48
C GLN A 153 -6.38 -6.71 10.83
N ASP A 154 -6.50 -8.02 10.86
CA ASP A 154 -7.67 -8.76 10.42
C ASP A 154 -8.87 -8.67 11.37
N ALA A 155 -9.87 -9.49 11.09
CA ALA A 155 -11.05 -9.74 11.89
C ALA A 155 -10.72 -10.60 13.12
N VAL A 156 -10.22 -9.95 14.17
CA VAL A 156 -10.10 -10.55 15.51
C VAL A 156 -11.50 -10.95 16.02
N PRO A 157 -11.68 -12.11 16.71
CA PRO A 157 -12.99 -12.55 17.21
C PRO A 157 -13.76 -11.45 17.95
N ALA A 158 -15.05 -11.30 17.60
CA ALA A 158 -15.91 -10.18 17.98
C ALA A 158 -15.82 -9.75 19.46
N GLY A 159 -15.59 -8.46 19.69
CA GLY A 159 -15.64 -7.82 21.02
C GLY A 159 -14.34 -7.13 21.48
N THR A 160 -13.29 -7.13 20.67
CA THR A 160 -12.03 -6.44 20.95
C THR A 160 -11.94 -5.11 20.18
N SER A 161 -11.13 -4.16 20.68
CA SER A 161 -10.90 -2.83 20.07
C SER A 161 -10.01 -2.84 18.82
N ASN A 162 -9.75 -4.02 18.27
CA ASN A 162 -8.64 -4.27 17.36
C ASN A 162 -9.09 -4.94 16.04
N ASP A 163 -10.38 -5.26 15.95
CA ASP A 163 -11.03 -5.81 14.76
C ASP A 163 -10.89 -4.84 13.58
N ASN A 164 -10.29 -5.27 12.47
CA ASN A 164 -10.25 -4.51 11.22
C ASN A 164 -9.64 -3.11 11.37
N LEU A 165 -8.49 -3.04 12.03
CA LEU A 165 -7.85 -1.80 12.45
C LEU A 165 -6.59 -1.54 11.61
N VAL A 166 -6.51 -0.34 11.03
CA VAL A 166 -5.30 0.18 10.38
C VAL A 166 -4.57 1.10 11.35
N ALA A 167 -3.24 1.03 11.37
CA ALA A 167 -2.39 1.96 12.10
C ALA A 167 -1.24 2.50 11.25
N GLU A 168 -0.96 3.78 11.42
CA GLU A 168 0.26 4.42 10.91
C GLU A 168 1.35 4.35 11.99
N ILE A 169 2.51 3.81 11.63
CA ILE A 169 3.62 3.51 12.53
C ILE A 169 4.80 4.42 12.22
N ASN A 170 5.40 4.97 13.28
CA ASN A 170 6.67 5.66 13.21
C ASN A 170 7.81 4.63 13.02
N PRO A 171 8.52 4.62 11.88
CA PRO A 171 9.49 3.56 11.59
C PRO A 171 10.78 3.68 12.40
N ALA A 172 11.05 4.82 13.04
CA ALA A 172 12.20 4.98 13.91
C ALA A 172 11.95 4.44 15.34
N THR A 173 10.71 4.42 15.80
CA THR A 173 10.37 4.13 17.22
C THR A 173 9.36 3.00 17.41
N GLY A 174 8.62 2.62 16.37
CA GLY A 174 7.55 1.63 16.43
C GLY A 174 6.24 2.19 17.00
N ALA A 175 6.20 3.46 17.42
CA ALA A 175 5.02 4.06 18.01
C ALA A 175 3.88 4.23 16.99
N VAL A 176 2.64 4.00 17.45
CA VAL A 176 1.43 4.32 16.70
C VAL A 176 1.27 5.84 16.63
N ILE A 177 1.20 6.38 15.41
CA ILE A 177 0.94 7.79 15.12
C ILE A 177 -0.57 8.05 15.12
N GLN A 178 -1.32 7.19 14.43
CA GLN A 178 -2.77 7.23 14.33
C GLN A 178 -3.32 5.85 13.98
N SER A 179 -4.60 5.63 14.25
CA SER A 179 -5.29 4.40 13.87
C SER A 179 -6.76 4.66 13.54
N TRP A 180 -7.34 3.81 12.70
CA TRP A 180 -8.74 3.91 12.27
C TRP A 180 -9.24 2.56 11.77
N TYR A 181 -10.55 2.33 11.92
CA TYR A 181 -11.18 1.06 11.54
C TYR A 181 -11.63 1.10 10.08
N THR A 182 -11.43 0.03 9.31
CA THR A 182 -11.93 -0.08 7.93
C THR A 182 -13.46 -0.23 7.88
N THR A 183 -14.07 -0.68 8.97
CA THR A 183 -15.51 -1.00 9.06
C THR A 183 -16.41 0.19 9.44
N VAL A 184 -15.85 1.32 9.91
CA VAL A 184 -16.67 2.46 10.37
C VAL A 184 -17.10 3.41 9.25
N ALA A 185 -16.40 3.41 8.12
CA ALA A 185 -16.77 4.21 6.95
C ALA A 185 -17.62 3.37 5.99
N LEU A 186 -18.80 3.85 5.60
CA LEU A 186 -19.61 3.17 4.59
C LEU A 186 -18.83 3.07 3.27
N PRO A 187 -18.82 1.89 2.60
CA PRO A 187 -19.69 0.73 2.82
C PRO A 187 -19.30 -0.23 3.97
N GLY A 188 -18.17 0.01 4.63
CA GLY A 188 -17.50 -0.95 5.50
C GLY A 188 -16.62 -1.88 4.67
N PHE A 189 -15.47 -2.25 5.19
CA PHE A 189 -14.55 -3.17 4.52
C PHE A 189 -13.97 -4.13 5.56
N THR A 190 -14.23 -5.42 5.40
CA THR A 190 -13.81 -6.46 6.35
C THR A 190 -12.59 -7.19 5.79
N VAL A 191 -11.64 -7.50 6.65
CA VAL A 191 -10.35 -8.14 6.38
C VAL A 191 -10.29 -9.39 7.23
N ASP A 192 -10.06 -10.54 6.61
CA ASP A 192 -9.78 -11.82 7.27
C ASP A 192 -8.33 -12.18 6.94
N PHE A 193 -8.07 -12.84 5.83
CA PHE A 193 -6.78 -12.64 5.16
C PHE A 193 -6.84 -11.33 4.39
N GLY A 194 -5.72 -10.63 4.27
CA GLY A 194 -5.70 -9.39 3.51
C GLY A 194 -4.37 -8.72 3.60
N ASP A 195 -4.30 -7.55 2.99
CA ASP A 195 -3.06 -6.78 2.92
C ASP A 195 -3.38 -5.31 2.63
N ILE A 196 -2.40 -4.44 2.81
CA ILE A 196 -2.46 -3.00 2.60
C ILE A 196 -1.26 -2.54 1.79
N GLU A 197 -1.47 -1.63 0.85
CA GLU A 197 -0.40 -1.07 0.01
C GLU A 197 -0.66 0.42 -0.31
N VAL A 198 0.37 1.17 -0.66
CA VAL A 198 0.29 2.59 -1.00
C VAL A 198 0.15 2.77 -2.51
N ALA A 199 -1.08 3.11 -2.93
CA ALA A 199 -1.35 3.60 -4.27
C ALA A 199 -0.49 4.82 -4.58
N GLY A 200 -0.20 5.06 -5.85
CA GLY A 200 0.74 6.11 -6.16
C GLY A 200 0.22 7.54 -5.92
N ASN A 201 -1.09 7.76 -5.72
CA ASN A 201 -1.64 9.02 -5.20
C ASN A 201 -1.43 9.20 -3.69
N GLY A 202 -0.80 8.25 -3.00
CA GLY A 202 -0.63 8.24 -1.55
C GLY A 202 -1.86 7.75 -0.79
N ASN A 203 -2.90 7.26 -1.47
CA ASN A 203 -3.98 6.55 -0.79
C ASN A 203 -3.56 5.11 -0.47
N LEU A 204 -4.28 4.51 0.46
CA LEU A 204 -4.10 3.14 0.89
C LEU A 204 -5.06 2.25 0.11
N LEU A 205 -4.53 1.20 -0.47
CA LEU A 205 -5.26 0.10 -1.09
C LEU A 205 -5.32 -1.02 -0.08
N ILE A 206 -6.51 -1.53 0.17
CA ILE A 206 -6.72 -2.65 1.09
C ILE A 206 -7.40 -3.77 0.31
N VAL A 207 -6.85 -4.98 0.46
CA VAL A 207 -7.43 -6.20 -0.08
C VAL A 207 -7.82 -7.13 1.05
N SER A 208 -8.77 -8.02 0.77
CA SER A 208 -9.28 -8.96 1.75
C SER A 208 -9.76 -10.23 1.07
N SER A 209 -9.73 -11.34 1.80
CA SER A 209 -10.28 -12.61 1.36
C SER A 209 -11.81 -12.64 1.38
N ASP A 210 -12.43 -11.77 2.17
CA ASP A 210 -13.89 -11.67 2.31
C ASP A 210 -14.50 -10.68 1.32
N GLU A 211 -13.68 -9.84 0.69
CA GLU A 211 -14.14 -8.77 -0.18
C GLU A 211 -14.02 -9.13 -1.65
N THR A 212 -14.95 -8.62 -2.45
CA THR A 212 -14.97 -8.79 -3.92
C THR A 212 -14.40 -7.58 -4.66
N SER A 213 -13.72 -6.70 -3.93
CA SER A 213 -13.19 -5.43 -4.43
C SER A 213 -11.93 -5.05 -3.67
N VAL A 214 -11.08 -4.24 -4.30
CA VAL A 214 -10.01 -3.50 -3.61
C VAL A 214 -10.61 -2.21 -3.05
N GLY A 215 -10.38 -1.96 -1.75
CA GLY A 215 -10.78 -0.72 -1.08
C GLY A 215 -9.71 0.36 -1.18
N GLU A 216 -10.09 1.57 -1.58
CA GLU A 216 -9.22 2.75 -1.57
C GLU A 216 -9.62 3.67 -0.40
N PHE A 217 -8.65 4.02 0.45
CA PHE A 217 -8.83 4.88 1.62
C PHE A 217 -7.76 5.96 1.66
N THR A 218 -8.05 7.13 2.22
CA THR A 218 -6.99 8.08 2.55
C THR A 218 -6.13 7.54 3.69
N PRO A 219 -4.89 8.05 3.89
CA PRO A 219 -4.05 7.67 5.04
C PRO A 219 -4.73 7.82 6.42
N THR A 220 -5.72 8.70 6.51
CA THR A 220 -6.49 8.99 7.74
C THR A 220 -7.82 8.24 7.84
N GLY A 221 -8.07 7.26 6.95
CA GLY A 221 -9.25 6.38 7.03
C GLY A 221 -10.51 6.87 6.36
N THR A 222 -10.45 7.91 5.53
CA THR A 222 -11.61 8.33 4.73
C THR A 222 -11.76 7.37 3.55
N PHE A 223 -12.91 6.72 3.41
CA PHE A 223 -13.22 5.90 2.24
C PHE A 223 -13.22 6.74 0.96
N VAL A 224 -12.58 6.24 -0.09
CA VAL A 224 -12.47 6.90 -1.41
C VAL A 224 -13.27 6.15 -2.47
N ALA A 225 -13.02 4.86 -2.65
CA ALA A 225 -13.67 4.05 -3.69
C ALA A 225 -13.53 2.55 -3.43
N LEU A 226 -14.39 1.77 -4.08
CA LEU A 226 -14.20 0.34 -4.31
C LEU A 226 -13.89 0.10 -5.79
N ARG A 227 -12.98 -0.82 -6.07
CA ARG A 227 -12.71 -1.34 -7.41
C ARG A 227 -12.99 -2.83 -7.46
N ALA A 228 -14.02 -3.23 -8.20
CA ALA A 228 -14.42 -4.62 -8.30
C ALA A 228 -13.28 -5.49 -8.85
N LEU A 229 -13.09 -6.65 -8.24
CA LEU A 229 -12.15 -7.65 -8.75
C LEU A 229 -12.68 -8.23 -10.07
N PRO A 230 -11.79 -8.49 -11.04
CA PRO A 230 -12.19 -9.14 -12.27
C PRO A 230 -12.62 -10.59 -12.02
N ALA A 231 -13.40 -11.14 -12.95
CA ALA A 231 -13.84 -12.53 -12.86
C ALA A 231 -12.63 -13.48 -12.76
N GLY A 232 -12.69 -14.40 -11.79
CA GLY A 232 -11.62 -15.37 -11.53
C GLY A 232 -10.51 -14.87 -10.61
N VAL A 233 -10.66 -13.67 -10.03
CA VAL A 233 -9.80 -13.16 -8.94
C VAL A 233 -10.64 -12.96 -7.69
N SER A 234 -10.23 -13.55 -6.57
CA SER A 234 -10.96 -13.49 -5.30
C SER A 234 -10.06 -13.85 -4.11
N SER A 235 -10.59 -13.83 -2.88
CA SER A 235 -9.89 -14.40 -1.71
C SER A 235 -8.46 -13.83 -1.53
N LEU A 236 -8.30 -12.51 -1.69
CA LEU A 236 -6.99 -11.87 -1.74
C LEU A 236 -6.34 -11.79 -0.36
N CYS A 237 -5.02 -12.01 -0.32
CA CYS A 237 -4.21 -11.94 0.90
C CYS A 237 -2.86 -11.23 0.68
N GLY A 238 -2.70 -10.50 -0.41
CA GLY A 238 -1.49 -9.74 -0.68
C GLY A 238 -1.68 -8.83 -1.88
N ILE A 239 -1.07 -7.65 -1.83
CA ILE A 239 -1.11 -6.66 -2.91
C ILE A 239 0.22 -5.89 -2.99
N GLY A 240 0.75 -5.75 -4.21
CA GLY A 240 1.88 -4.88 -4.52
C GLY A 240 1.56 -3.97 -5.69
N VAL A 241 2.10 -2.76 -5.71
CA VAL A 241 1.82 -1.76 -6.77
C VAL A 241 3.00 -1.60 -7.73
N ASP A 242 2.78 -1.90 -9.01
CA ASP A 242 3.66 -1.46 -10.10
C ASP A 242 3.16 -0.12 -10.68
N ARG A 243 3.74 0.96 -10.17
CA ARG A 243 3.41 2.32 -10.62
C ARG A 243 3.88 2.62 -12.04
N ALA A 244 4.93 1.95 -12.51
CA ALA A 244 5.48 2.19 -13.84
C ALA A 244 4.57 1.59 -14.92
N ALA A 245 3.97 0.44 -14.62
CA ALA A 245 3.03 -0.24 -15.51
C ALA A 245 1.56 0.16 -15.31
N CYS A 246 1.23 0.90 -14.24
CA CYS A 246 -0.14 1.06 -13.76
C CYS A 246 -0.82 -0.30 -13.55
N GLU A 247 -0.13 -1.20 -12.86
CA GLU A 247 -0.61 -2.54 -12.56
C GLU A 247 -0.57 -2.81 -11.06
N TRP A 248 -1.51 -3.60 -10.57
CA TRP A 248 -1.47 -4.18 -9.23
C TRP A 248 -1.17 -5.65 -9.33
N TRP A 249 -0.23 -6.11 -8.51
CA TRP A 249 0.03 -7.52 -8.31
C TRP A 249 -0.75 -7.95 -7.09
N VAL A 250 -1.56 -8.99 -7.20
CA VAL A 250 -2.31 -9.53 -6.06
C VAL A 250 -2.09 -11.02 -5.95
N ILE A 251 -2.20 -11.56 -4.74
CA ILE A 251 -2.17 -13.00 -4.50
C ILE A 251 -3.43 -13.44 -3.76
N GLU A 252 -3.98 -14.58 -4.16
CA GLU A 252 -5.06 -15.25 -3.42
C GLU A 252 -4.47 -16.17 -2.35
N THR A 253 -5.26 -16.49 -1.32
CA THR A 253 -4.87 -17.43 -0.24
C THR A 253 -4.43 -18.80 -0.75
N ASN A 254 -4.91 -19.24 -1.93
CA ASN A 254 -4.51 -20.48 -2.58
C ASN A 254 -3.13 -20.39 -3.31
N GLY A 255 -2.53 -19.20 -3.39
CA GLY A 255 -1.25 -18.93 -4.04
C GLY A 255 -1.33 -18.51 -5.51
N GLN A 256 -2.51 -18.30 -6.08
CA GLN A 256 -2.63 -17.73 -7.41
C GLN A 256 -2.25 -16.25 -7.39
N VAL A 257 -1.25 -15.88 -8.18
CA VAL A 257 -0.85 -14.49 -8.39
C VAL A 257 -1.53 -13.99 -9.65
N ALA A 258 -2.13 -12.80 -9.57
CA ALA A 258 -2.70 -12.10 -10.70
C ALA A 258 -2.08 -10.71 -10.84
N ARG A 259 -1.79 -10.33 -12.08
CA ARG A 259 -1.44 -8.96 -12.44
C ARG A 259 -2.66 -8.27 -13.01
N LEU A 260 -3.09 -7.20 -12.36
CA LEU A 260 -4.32 -6.47 -12.65
C LEU A 260 -3.97 -5.13 -13.30
N GLY A 261 -4.53 -4.88 -14.47
CA GLY A 261 -4.42 -3.61 -15.20
C GLY A 261 -5.75 -2.86 -15.19
N GLY A 262 -5.89 -1.89 -16.10
CA GLY A 262 -7.07 -1.02 -16.17
C GLY A 262 -6.97 0.24 -15.31
N LEU A 263 -5.77 0.57 -14.83
CA LEU A 263 -5.51 1.70 -13.94
C LEU A 263 -4.85 2.89 -14.66
N SER A 264 -4.58 2.78 -15.97
CA SER A 264 -4.00 3.87 -16.75
C SER A 264 -4.92 5.10 -16.72
N GLY A 265 -4.37 6.25 -16.33
CA GLY A 265 -5.13 7.49 -16.17
C GLY A 265 -5.90 7.61 -14.84
N GLU A 266 -5.86 6.59 -13.97
CA GLU A 266 -6.39 6.67 -12.62
C GLU A 266 -5.35 7.24 -11.65
N ALA A 267 -5.79 8.06 -10.69
CA ALA A 267 -4.91 8.64 -9.68
C ALA A 267 -4.13 7.57 -8.88
N VAL A 268 -4.71 6.38 -8.68
CA VAL A 268 -4.10 5.28 -7.90
C VAL A 268 -2.87 4.64 -8.53
N CYS A 269 -2.64 4.81 -9.84
CA CYS A 269 -1.37 4.40 -10.45
C CYS A 269 -0.19 5.26 -9.94
N GLY A 270 -0.48 6.39 -9.28
CA GLY A 270 0.50 7.43 -9.03
C GLY A 270 0.67 8.25 -10.27
N SER A 271 0.20 9.49 -10.23
CA SER A 271 1.04 10.57 -9.69
C SER A 271 2.46 10.42 -10.23
N CYS A 272 2.58 10.84 -11.48
CA CYS A 272 3.59 11.79 -11.88
C CYS A 272 4.41 12.28 -10.70
N TYR A 273 5.58 11.66 -10.48
CA TYR A 273 6.54 12.10 -9.47
C TYR A 273 6.68 13.64 -9.39
N PRO A 274 6.68 14.39 -10.51
CA PRO A 274 6.73 15.85 -10.49
C PRO A 274 5.48 16.56 -9.93
N ASN A 275 4.33 15.90 -9.80
CA ASN A 275 3.10 16.47 -9.24
C ASN A 275 3.21 16.56 -7.71
N CYS A 276 4.15 17.38 -7.25
CA CYS A 276 4.46 17.57 -5.84
C CYS A 276 3.27 18.16 -5.07
N ASP A 277 2.49 19.04 -5.71
CA ASP A 277 1.40 19.75 -5.06
C ASP A 277 0.09 18.95 -5.02
N GLY A 278 0.07 17.77 -5.66
CA GLY A 278 -1.07 16.86 -5.70
C GLY A 278 -2.23 17.40 -6.52
N SER A 279 -1.99 18.35 -7.43
CA SER A 279 -3.01 18.93 -8.28
C SER A 279 -3.70 17.85 -9.14
N THR A 280 -4.98 18.05 -9.41
CA THR A 280 -5.82 17.12 -10.20
C THR A 280 -6.40 17.79 -11.45
N GLY A 281 -5.95 19.02 -11.75
CA GLY A 281 -6.40 19.81 -12.88
C GLY A 281 -5.73 19.42 -14.19
N THR A 282 -6.16 20.02 -15.29
CA THR A 282 -5.46 19.95 -16.58
C THR A 282 -4.92 21.34 -16.94
N PRO A 283 -3.60 21.51 -17.14
CA PRO A 283 -2.54 20.48 -17.08
C PRO A 283 -2.27 19.97 -15.66
N LEU A 284 -1.86 18.69 -15.55
CA LEU A 284 -1.58 18.00 -14.29
C LEU A 284 -0.30 18.50 -13.60
N LEU A 285 0.63 19.09 -14.36
CA LEU A 285 1.81 19.77 -13.81
C LEU A 285 1.69 21.27 -14.04
N THR A 286 1.92 22.03 -12.98
CA THR A 286 1.87 23.49 -12.96
C THR A 286 3.16 24.07 -12.36
N ALA A 287 3.26 25.39 -12.32
CA ALA A 287 4.38 26.04 -11.61
C ALA A 287 4.35 25.77 -10.09
N ASN A 288 3.19 25.42 -9.54
CA ASN A 288 3.05 25.15 -8.11
C ASN A 288 3.72 23.85 -7.68
N ASP A 289 3.78 22.86 -8.57
CA ASP A 289 4.55 21.63 -8.38
C ASP A 289 6.04 21.89 -8.26
N PHE A 290 6.57 22.73 -9.15
CA PHE A 290 7.96 23.17 -9.09
C PHE A 290 8.23 23.90 -7.76
N GLN A 291 7.34 24.83 -7.39
CA GLN A 291 7.45 25.55 -6.11
C GLN A 291 7.35 24.63 -4.89
N CYS A 292 6.48 23.61 -4.95
CA CYS A 292 6.37 22.58 -3.93
C CYS A 292 7.68 21.79 -3.80
N PHE A 293 8.26 21.36 -4.92
CA PHE A 293 9.55 20.66 -4.92
C PHE A 293 10.66 21.52 -4.31
N LEU A 294 10.75 22.82 -4.67
CA LEU A 294 11.71 23.75 -4.08
C LEU A 294 11.60 23.80 -2.54
N ASN A 295 10.37 23.86 -2.04
CA ASN A 295 10.10 23.91 -0.60
C ASN A 295 10.50 22.59 0.08
N LYS A 296 10.20 21.45 -0.53
CA LYS A 296 10.59 20.12 -0.03
C LYS A 296 12.11 19.93 -0.05
N PHE A 297 12.77 20.35 -1.12
CA PHE A 297 14.22 20.28 -1.28
C PHE A 297 14.93 21.16 -0.24
N ALA A 298 14.48 22.41 -0.06
CA ALA A 298 15.03 23.32 0.96
C ALA A 298 14.82 22.80 2.38
N ALA A 299 13.75 22.05 2.63
CA ALA A 299 13.45 21.44 3.92
C ALA A 299 14.18 20.11 4.17
N GLY A 300 14.98 19.60 3.23
CA GLY A 300 15.64 18.31 3.39
C GLY A 300 14.69 17.11 3.34
N ALA A 301 13.51 17.25 2.74
CA ALA A 301 12.49 16.21 2.75
C ALA A 301 12.89 15.04 1.84
N THR A 302 12.62 13.81 2.30
CA THR A 302 12.90 12.56 1.56
C THR A 302 12.20 12.49 0.20
N TYR A 303 11.02 13.12 0.06
CA TYR A 303 10.34 13.27 -1.23
C TYR A 303 11.23 13.90 -2.31
N ALA A 304 12.07 14.88 -1.93
CA ALA A 304 12.92 15.59 -2.88
C ALA A 304 14.16 14.80 -3.29
N ASN A 305 14.42 13.63 -2.68
CA ASN A 305 15.48 12.71 -3.08
C ASN A 305 15.01 11.91 -4.31
N CYS A 306 15.05 12.60 -5.46
CA CYS A 306 14.62 12.06 -6.74
C CYS A 306 15.57 10.98 -7.24
N ASP A 307 16.87 11.19 -7.02
CA ASP A 307 17.92 10.33 -7.58
C ASP A 307 18.33 9.17 -6.65
N GLY A 308 17.75 9.13 -5.44
CA GLY A 308 17.98 8.07 -4.46
C GLY A 308 19.32 8.17 -3.75
N SER A 309 19.96 9.34 -3.74
CA SER A 309 21.23 9.59 -3.06
C SER A 309 21.20 9.17 -1.59
N THR A 310 22.18 8.37 -1.17
CA THR A 310 22.34 7.89 0.22
C THR A 310 23.51 8.56 0.96
N GLY A 311 24.24 9.45 0.27
CA GLY A 311 25.34 10.22 0.84
C GLY A 311 24.87 11.29 1.83
N THR A 312 25.82 11.98 2.47
CA THR A 312 25.55 13.19 3.26
C THR A 312 26.15 14.40 2.54
N PRO A 313 25.34 15.40 2.12
CA PRO A 313 23.89 15.49 2.25
C PRO A 313 23.14 14.50 1.33
N SER A 314 21.96 14.05 1.78
CA SER A 314 21.10 13.12 1.04
C SER A 314 20.35 13.78 -0.11
N LEU A 315 20.37 15.12 -0.19
CA LEU A 315 19.86 15.91 -1.30
C LEU A 315 21.02 16.64 -1.97
N THR A 316 21.17 16.44 -3.27
CA THR A 316 22.24 17.03 -4.10
C THR A 316 21.66 17.79 -5.29
N ALA A 317 22.51 18.44 -6.07
CA ALA A 317 22.07 19.08 -7.32
C ALA A 317 21.48 18.08 -8.33
N ASN A 318 21.83 16.79 -8.23
CA ASN A 318 21.34 15.75 -9.12
C ASN A 318 19.85 15.46 -8.92
N ASP A 319 19.34 15.62 -7.70
CA ASP A 319 17.90 15.52 -7.41
C ASP A 319 17.08 16.58 -8.14
N PHE A 320 17.60 17.80 -8.19
CA PHE A 320 17.01 18.91 -8.95
C PHE A 320 16.96 18.58 -10.44
N GLN A 321 18.06 18.05 -10.98
CA GLN A 321 18.13 17.65 -12.38
C GLN A 321 17.18 16.48 -12.67
N CYS A 322 17.09 15.52 -11.77
CA CYS A 322 16.16 14.39 -11.85
C CYS A 322 14.70 14.89 -11.84
N PHE A 323 14.35 15.81 -10.93
CA PHE A 323 13.02 16.41 -10.90
C PHE A 323 12.70 17.16 -12.19
N LEU A 324 13.60 17.99 -12.70
CA LEU A 324 13.42 18.71 -13.97
C LEU A 324 13.18 17.76 -15.14
N ASN A 325 13.94 16.67 -15.21
CA ASN A 325 13.78 15.67 -16.26
C ASN A 325 12.41 14.98 -16.18
N LYS A 326 11.95 14.62 -14.98
CA LYS A 326 10.63 14.03 -14.77
C LYS A 326 9.51 15.04 -15.06
N PHE A 327 9.68 16.30 -14.63
CA PHE A 327 8.71 17.38 -14.86
C PHE A 327 8.53 17.69 -16.34
N ALA A 328 9.65 17.74 -17.09
CA ALA A 328 9.63 17.94 -18.54
C ALA A 328 9.04 16.73 -19.30
N ALA A 329 9.26 15.52 -18.79
CA ALA A 329 8.64 14.30 -19.34
C ALA A 329 7.11 14.28 -19.12
N GLY A 330 6.61 15.02 -18.13
CA GLY A 330 5.20 15.08 -17.81
C GLY A 330 4.70 13.84 -17.08
N CYS A 331 3.37 13.76 -16.98
CA CYS A 331 2.65 12.65 -16.38
C CYS A 331 2.03 11.82 -17.50
N SER A 332 2.39 10.55 -17.60
CA SER A 332 1.83 9.62 -18.59
C SER A 332 1.31 8.37 -17.89
#